data_AF-A0ABD6C3W8-F1
#
_entry.id   AF-A0ABD6C3W8-F1
#
_cell.length_a   1.000
_cell.length_b   1.000
_cell.length_c   1.000
_cell.angle_alpha   90.00
_cell.angle_beta   90.00
_cell.angle_gamma   90.00
#
_symmetry.space_group_name_H-M   'P 1'
#
loop_
_entity.id
_entity.type
_entity.pdbx_description
1 polymer ?
#
loop_
_entity_poly.entity_id
_entity_poly.type
_entity_poly.pdbx_seq_one_letter_code
_entity_poly.pdbx_strand_id
1 'polypeptide(L)'
;MGSTVIYKDEDTFDDGSRYEMIATGVPQSDDYPEGVKYRFQYMAEDGRTLLRFDNFPDHPKVDRHHYHTTDGVFDDIEYTGLKAHVQKFYTEMDDRCER
;
A
#
# COMPACT_ATOMS: atom_id res chain seq x y z
N MET A 1 15.08 -10.62 16.11
CA MET A 1 13.68 -10.88 15.74
C MET A 1 13.56 -10.69 14.24
N GLY A 2 13.12 -11.71 13.52
CA GLY A 2 13.04 -11.68 12.06
C GLY A 2 11.74 -11.05 11.57
N SER A 3 11.76 -10.45 10.38
CA SER A 3 10.56 -10.07 9.65
C SER A 3 9.88 -11.33 9.08
N THR A 4 8.55 -11.36 9.09
CA THR A 4 7.77 -12.47 8.50
C THR A 4 6.71 -11.90 7.57
N VAL A 5 6.57 -12.44 6.36
CA VAL A 5 5.47 -12.05 5.46
C VAL A 5 4.16 -12.56 6.08
N ILE A 6 3.23 -11.65 6.34
CA ILE A 6 1.92 -11.95 6.95
C ILE A 6 0.77 -11.80 5.96
N TYR A 7 0.99 -11.08 4.86
CA TYR A 7 0.07 -10.99 3.73
C TYR A 7 0.88 -10.78 2.46
N LYS A 8 0.50 -11.49 1.40
CA LYS A 8 1.01 -11.27 0.05
C LYS A 8 -0.12 -11.57 -0.93
N ASP A 9 -0.31 -10.68 -1.88
CA ASP A 9 -1.17 -10.90 -3.04
C ASP A 9 -0.62 -10.12 -4.24
N GLU A 10 -0.76 -10.65 -5.44
CA GLU A 10 -0.28 -10.02 -6.67
C GLU A 10 -1.07 -10.56 -7.87
N ASP A 11 -1.35 -9.70 -8.83
CA ASP A 11 -1.96 -10.12 -10.10
C ASP A 11 -1.63 -9.14 -11.24
N THR A 12 -1.87 -9.58 -12.47
CA THR A 12 -1.74 -8.78 -13.70
C THR A 12 -3.02 -8.87 -14.50
N PHE A 13 -3.57 -7.71 -14.89
CA PHE A 13 -4.78 -7.58 -15.67
C PHE A 13 -4.51 -7.70 -17.18
N ASP A 14 -5.58 -7.90 -17.96
CA ASP A 14 -5.50 -8.06 -19.43
C ASP A 14 -4.94 -6.82 -20.15
N ASP A 15 -5.07 -5.63 -19.56
CA ASP A 15 -4.51 -4.38 -20.06
C ASP A 15 -3.01 -4.18 -19.73
N GLY A 16 -2.39 -5.18 -19.09
CA GLY A 16 -1.00 -5.17 -18.66
C GLY A 16 -0.74 -4.40 -17.37
N SER A 17 -1.75 -3.72 -16.80
CA SER A 17 -1.66 -3.17 -15.46
C SER A 17 -1.51 -4.29 -14.43
N ARG A 18 -0.87 -4.00 -13.31
CA ARG A 18 -0.60 -5.03 -12.27
C ARG A 18 -0.60 -4.44 -10.89
N TYR A 19 -0.94 -5.27 -9.91
CA TYR A 19 -0.79 -4.92 -8.50
C TYR A 19 0.13 -5.90 -7.77
N GLU A 20 0.81 -5.37 -6.75
CA GLU A 20 1.60 -6.14 -5.81
C GLU A 20 1.31 -5.64 -4.40
N MET A 21 0.90 -6.54 -3.51
CA MET A 21 0.63 -6.26 -2.12
C MET A 21 1.53 -7.13 -1.24
N ILE A 22 2.29 -6.48 -0.35
CA ILE A 22 3.04 -7.19 0.68
C ILE A 22 2.88 -6.50 2.03
N ALA A 23 2.54 -7.28 3.05
CA ALA A 23 2.63 -6.86 4.44
C ALA A 23 3.51 -7.84 5.21
N THR A 24 4.38 -7.27 6.04
CA THR A 24 5.39 -7.98 6.80
C THR A 24 5.21 -7.64 8.27
N GLY A 25 5.09 -8.67 9.11
CA GLY A 25 5.19 -8.53 10.56
C GLY A 25 6.62 -8.12 10.93
N VAL A 26 6.74 -7.01 11.63
CA VAL A 26 7.99 -6.47 12.15
C VAL A 26 7.86 -6.29 13.67
N PRO A 27 8.98 -6.28 14.43
CA PRO A 27 8.90 -5.91 15.84
C PRO A 27 8.22 -4.55 16.01
N GLN A 28 7.31 -4.45 16.97
CA GLN A 28 6.69 -3.17 17.29
C GLN A 28 7.78 -2.17 17.72
N SER A 29 7.70 -0.96 17.18
CA SER A 29 8.61 0.15 17.45
C SER A 29 7.86 1.47 17.29
N ASP A 30 8.51 2.58 17.64
CA ASP A 30 7.97 3.91 17.37
C ASP A 30 7.75 4.13 15.86
N ASP A 31 8.55 3.51 15.00
CA ASP A 31 8.40 3.54 13.55
C ASP A 31 7.24 2.69 13.02
N TYR A 32 6.94 1.57 13.69
CA TYR A 32 5.88 0.62 13.33
C TYR A 32 5.08 0.20 14.57
N PRO A 33 4.22 1.09 15.12
CA PRO A 33 3.50 0.81 16.37
C PRO A 33 2.53 -0.38 16.23
N GLU A 34 2.03 -0.64 15.03
CA GLU A 34 1.17 -1.78 14.72
C GLU A 34 1.95 -3.08 14.51
N GLY A 35 3.29 -3.04 14.49
CA GLY A 35 4.13 -4.20 14.20
C GLY A 35 3.97 -4.71 12.77
N VAL A 36 3.53 -3.83 11.85
CA VAL A 36 3.30 -4.16 10.44
C VAL A 36 4.00 -3.14 9.57
N LYS A 37 4.79 -3.61 8.62
CA LYS A 37 5.30 -2.83 7.48
C LYS A 37 4.58 -3.30 6.24
N TYR A 38 4.07 -2.39 5.42
CA TYR A 38 3.41 -2.77 4.17
C TYR A 38 3.81 -1.89 2.99
N ARG A 39 3.61 -2.44 1.80
CA ARG A 39 3.69 -1.76 0.52
C ARG A 39 2.70 -2.43 -0.42
N PHE A 40 1.64 -1.71 -0.76
CA PHE A 40 0.64 -2.12 -1.75
C PHE A 40 0.77 -1.17 -2.93
N GLN A 41 0.93 -1.68 -4.14
CA GLN A 41 1.19 -0.87 -5.32
C GLN A 41 0.40 -1.40 -6.51
N TYR A 42 -0.23 -0.49 -7.24
CA TYR A 42 -0.93 -0.71 -8.50
C TYR A 42 -0.26 0.16 -9.56
N MET A 43 0.13 -0.45 -10.66
CA MET A 43 0.99 0.13 -11.68
C MET A 43 0.40 -0.13 -13.06
N ALA A 44 0.56 0.83 -13.97
CA ALA A 44 0.29 0.62 -15.39
C ALA A 44 1.30 -0.37 -16.00
N GLU A 45 1.02 -0.83 -17.23
CA GLU A 45 1.90 -1.73 -18.00
C GLU A 45 3.36 -1.19 -18.10
N ASP A 46 3.49 0.13 -18.25
CA ASP A 46 4.78 0.84 -18.33
C ASP A 46 5.52 0.97 -16.99
N GLY A 47 4.94 0.44 -15.90
CA GLY A 47 5.49 0.48 -14.55
C GLY A 47 5.23 1.79 -13.79
N ARG A 48 4.47 2.73 -14.36
CA ARG A 48 4.09 3.97 -13.68
C ARG A 48 3.11 3.69 -12.56
N THR A 49 3.39 4.20 -11.36
CA THR A 49 2.50 4.07 -10.20
C THR A 49 1.18 4.78 -10.46
N LEU A 50 0.08 4.05 -10.36
CA LEU A 50 -1.29 4.57 -10.39
C LEU A 50 -1.83 4.77 -8.97
N LEU A 51 -1.50 3.84 -8.07
CA LEU A 51 -1.83 3.89 -6.66
C LEU A 51 -0.75 3.17 -5.87
N ARG A 52 -0.34 3.71 -4.72
CA ARG A 52 0.49 2.96 -3.78
C ARG A 52 0.15 3.33 -2.35
N PHE A 53 -0.14 2.35 -1.50
CA PHE A 53 -0.21 2.53 -0.05
C PHE A 53 1.09 2.05 0.57
N ASP A 54 1.71 2.85 1.41
CA ASP A 54 2.80 2.37 2.27
C ASP A 54 2.83 3.08 3.61
N ASN A 55 3.66 2.55 4.51
CA ASN A 55 3.85 3.12 5.84
C ASN A 55 5.31 3.43 6.18
N PHE A 56 6.08 3.88 5.19
CA PHE A 56 7.47 4.25 5.44
C PHE A 56 7.55 5.46 6.40
N PRO A 57 8.26 5.35 7.54
CA PRO A 57 8.20 6.34 8.63
C PRO A 57 8.88 7.68 8.29
N ASP A 58 9.86 7.69 7.39
CA ASP A 58 10.65 8.89 7.06
C ASP A 58 10.09 9.63 5.83
N HIS A 59 8.85 10.13 5.93
CA HIS A 59 8.25 10.96 4.88
C HIS A 59 7.98 12.39 5.39
N PRO A 60 8.74 13.42 4.95
CA PRO A 60 8.79 14.73 5.62
C PRO A 60 7.54 15.63 5.46
N LYS A 61 6.39 15.08 5.05
CA LYS A 61 5.20 15.88 4.67
C LYS A 61 3.85 15.19 4.86
N VAL A 62 3.85 13.90 5.20
CA VAL A 62 2.64 13.09 5.27
C VAL A 62 2.76 12.19 6.48
N ASP A 63 1.63 11.85 7.08
CA ASP A 63 1.62 10.86 8.16
C ASP A 63 2.15 9.50 7.70
N ARG A 64 2.50 8.67 8.68
CA ARG A 64 3.05 7.33 8.47
C ARG A 64 2.24 6.56 7.44
N HIS A 65 0.93 6.43 7.63
CA HIS A 65 0.05 5.79 6.66
C HIS A 65 -0.32 6.78 5.58
N HIS A 66 0.20 6.55 4.38
CA HIS A 66 -0.02 7.45 3.27
C HIS A 66 -0.19 6.67 1.98
N TYR A 67 -0.68 7.37 0.97
CA TYR A 67 -0.78 6.84 -0.38
C TYR A 67 -0.23 7.80 -1.43
N HIS A 68 0.24 7.21 -2.51
CA HIS A 68 0.75 7.89 -3.70
C HIS A 68 -0.22 7.64 -4.84
N THR A 69 -0.46 8.68 -5.62
CA THR A 69 -1.17 8.59 -6.90
C THR A 69 -0.32 9.27 -7.99
N THR A 70 -0.82 9.33 -9.21
CA THR A 70 -0.23 10.13 -10.28
C THR A 70 -0.12 11.62 -9.94
N ASP A 71 -0.97 12.11 -9.03
CA ASP A 71 -1.14 13.53 -8.73
C ASP A 71 -0.38 13.98 -7.47
N GLY A 72 0.12 13.05 -6.66
CA GLY A 72 0.87 13.39 -5.45
C GLY A 72 0.81 12.32 -4.36
N VAL A 73 1.17 12.75 -3.15
CA VAL A 73 1.21 11.93 -1.92
C VAL A 73 0.25 12.54 -0.90
N PHE A 74 -0.54 11.69 -0.25
CA PHE A 74 -1.65 12.06 0.63
C PHE A 74 -1.69 11.17 1.87
N ASP A 75 -2.16 11.69 3.01
CA ASP A 75 -2.19 11.03 4.32
C ASP A 75 -3.61 10.89 4.92
N ASP A 76 -4.65 11.20 4.17
CA ASP A 76 -6.04 11.08 4.62
C ASP A 76 -6.56 9.62 4.62
N ILE A 77 -5.65 8.65 4.73
CA ILE A 77 -5.96 7.22 4.82
C ILE A 77 -5.82 6.70 6.25
N GLU A 78 -6.95 6.43 6.89
CA GLU A 78 -6.98 5.82 8.21
C GLU A 78 -6.49 4.35 8.16
N TYR A 79 -5.63 3.98 9.10
CA TYR A 79 -5.23 2.59 9.34
C TYR A 79 -5.96 2.02 10.55
N THR A 80 -7.03 1.27 10.30
CA THR A 80 -7.80 0.57 11.34
C THR A 80 -7.43 -0.91 11.47
N GLY A 81 -6.46 -1.38 10.67
CA GLY A 81 -5.96 -2.74 10.66
C GLY A 81 -5.75 -3.28 9.25
N LEU A 82 -4.89 -4.30 9.13
CA LEU A 82 -4.44 -4.84 7.84
C LEU A 82 -5.59 -5.27 6.92
N LYS A 83 -6.60 -5.97 7.45
CA LYS A 83 -7.73 -6.44 6.64
C LYS A 83 -8.52 -5.29 6.02
N ALA A 84 -8.88 -4.28 6.81
CA ALA A 84 -9.60 -3.11 6.33
C ALA A 84 -8.75 -2.32 5.32
N HIS A 85 -7.44 -2.23 5.56
CA HIS A 85 -6.51 -1.54 4.68
C HIS A 85 -6.33 -2.25 3.33
N VAL A 86 -6.28 -3.58 3.32
CA VAL A 86 -6.29 -4.42 2.11
C VAL A 86 -7.59 -4.19 1.32
N GLN A 87 -8.74 -4.23 1.99
CA GLN A 87 -10.04 -3.98 1.33
C GLN A 87 -10.10 -2.58 0.72
N LYS A 88 -9.62 -1.56 1.44
CA LYS A 88 -9.56 -0.19 0.93
C LYS A 88 -8.65 -0.07 -0.29
N PHE A 89 -7.52 -0.78 -0.32
CA PHE A 89 -6.64 -0.79 -1.48
C PHE A 89 -7.33 -1.37 -2.72
N TYR A 90 -8.06 -2.48 -2.60
CA TYR A 90 -8.82 -3.04 -3.73
C TYR A 90 -9.90 -2.07 -4.22
N THR A 91 -10.68 -1.47 -3.31
CA THR A 91 -11.70 -0.48 -3.70
C THR A 91 -11.09 0.69 -4.49
N GLU A 92 -9.97 1.24 -4.02
CA GLU A 92 -9.30 2.36 -4.69
C GLU A 92 -8.64 1.95 -6.02
N MET A 93 -8.23 0.69 -6.16
CA MET A 93 -7.76 0.13 -7.43
C MET A 93 -8.91 -0.03 -8.41
N ASP A 94 -10.05 -0.60 -7.99
CA ASP A 94 -11.25 -0.78 -8.82
C ASP A 94 -11.75 0.58 -9.34
N ASP A 95 -11.85 1.60 -8.46
CA ASP A 95 -12.22 2.97 -8.83
C ASP A 95 -11.29 3.60 -9.88
N ARG A 96 -10.06 3.11 -10.00
CA ARG A 96 -9.06 3.57 -10.99
C ARG A 96 -9.02 2.69 -12.24
N CYS A 97 -9.42 1.43 -12.14
CA CYS A 97 -9.54 0.51 -13.27
C CYS A 97 -10.79 0.84 -14.11
N GLU A 98 -11.87 1.31 -13.47
CA GLU A 98 -13.10 1.71 -14.15
C GLU A 98 -13.05 3.10 -14.86
N ARG A 99 -11.89 3.79 -14.84
CA ARG A 99 -11.73 5.17 -15.35
C ARG A 99 -11.06 5.30 -16.71
#